data_AF-A0A1M4UPM4-F1
#
_entry.id   AF-A0A1M4UPM4-F1
#
_cell.length_a   1.000
_cell.length_b   1.000
_cell.length_c   1.000
_cell.angle_alpha   90.00
_cell.angle_beta   90.00
_cell.angle_gamma   90.00
#
_symmetry.space_group_name_H-M   'P 1'
#
loop_
_entity.id
_entity.type
_entity.pdbx_description
1 polymer ?
#
loop_
_entity_poly.entity_id
_entity_poly.type
_entity_poly.pdbx_seq_one_letter_code
_entity_poly.pdbx_strand_id
1 'polypeptide(L)'
;MRIALPCLILLTAAVTACAPGGGVRNPFTGVTGAFTAPDQQRGAVELAVKSEFPAIMAQIDAGGGPALSAAFDAAGVPVEDRPARIIQLQNDRGLYEANPAALTSALLIWGGGDGQMS
;
A
#
# COMPACT_ATOMS: atom_id res chain seq x y z
N MET A 1 3.56 -22.11 61.74
CA MET A 1 4.37 -22.53 60.57
C MET A 1 3.60 -23.55 59.77
N ARG A 2 3.14 -23.17 58.56
CA ARG A 2 2.74 -24.08 57.47
C ARG A 2 2.29 -23.28 56.22
N ILE A 3 2.93 -23.62 55.09
CA ILE A 3 2.44 -23.55 53.69
C ILE A 3 2.40 -22.12 53.09
N ALA A 4 3.45 -21.67 52.38
CA ALA A 4 3.84 -21.98 50.99
C ALA A 4 2.94 -21.32 49.93
N LEU A 5 3.59 -20.44 49.15
CA LEU A 5 3.23 -19.75 47.91
C LEU A 5 2.27 -20.55 46.99
N PRO A 6 1.35 -19.90 46.28
CA PRO A 6 1.60 -19.75 44.84
C PRO A 6 1.14 -18.39 44.29
N CYS A 7 2.02 -17.72 43.55
CA CYS A 7 1.87 -17.66 42.09
C CYS A 7 0.63 -16.86 41.67
N LEU A 8 0.67 -15.53 41.90
CA LEU A 8 -0.27 -14.62 41.28
C LEU A 8 -0.01 -14.66 39.77
N ILE A 9 -0.98 -15.23 39.10
CA ILE A 9 -1.00 -15.68 37.71
C ILE A 9 -0.73 -14.49 36.78
N LEU A 10 0.44 -14.54 36.14
CA LEU A 10 0.77 -13.80 34.93
C LEU A 10 -0.16 -14.29 33.82
N LEU A 11 -1.20 -13.52 33.52
CA LEU A 11 -2.04 -13.72 32.33
C LEU A 11 -2.01 -12.45 31.46
N THR A 12 -0.82 -12.11 30.96
CA THR A 12 -0.70 -11.14 29.86
C THR A 12 -0.97 -11.91 28.57
N ALA A 13 -2.19 -11.76 28.06
CA ALA A 13 -2.60 -12.34 26.80
C ALA A 13 -1.65 -11.92 25.67
N ALA A 14 -0.89 -12.87 25.13
CA ALA A 14 -0.16 -12.71 23.89
C ALA A 14 -1.19 -12.62 22.75
N VAL A 15 -1.65 -11.41 22.44
CA VAL A 15 -2.30 -11.14 21.16
C VAL A 15 -1.21 -11.25 20.12
N THR A 16 -1.09 -12.42 19.51
CA THR A 16 -0.27 -12.63 18.31
C THR A 16 -0.86 -11.78 17.19
N ALA A 17 -0.35 -10.56 17.04
CA ALA A 17 -0.56 -9.76 15.85
C ALA A 17 0.07 -10.53 14.67
N CYS A 18 -0.78 -11.14 13.85
CA CYS A 18 -0.37 -11.60 12.53
C CYS A 18 -0.04 -10.33 11.74
N ALA A 19 1.25 -10.07 11.49
CA ALA A 19 1.67 -8.92 10.68
C ALA A 19 1.69 -9.32 9.20
N PRO A 20 0.78 -8.83 8.35
CA PRO A 20 0.90 -8.99 6.90
C PRO A 20 1.91 -7.98 6.34
N GLY A 21 3.15 -8.03 6.84
CA GLY A 21 4.26 -7.20 6.39
C GLY A 21 5.11 -7.94 5.37
N GLY A 22 4.69 -7.98 4.11
CA GLY A 22 5.57 -8.43 3.02
C GLY A 22 6.71 -7.42 2.86
N GLY A 23 7.94 -7.82 3.17
CA GLY A 23 9.10 -6.96 3.00
C GLY A 23 9.32 -6.61 1.53
N VAL A 24 9.42 -5.31 1.22
CA VAL A 24 9.79 -4.83 -0.11
C VAL A 24 11.30 -4.59 -0.11
N ARG A 25 12.02 -5.23 -1.04
CA ARG A 25 13.46 -5.06 -1.20
C ARG A 25 13.72 -3.94 -2.18
N ASN A 26 14.37 -2.87 -1.71
CA ASN A 26 14.81 -1.79 -2.59
C ASN A 26 15.99 -2.29 -3.48
N PRO A 27 15.86 -2.30 -4.82
CA PRO A 27 16.91 -2.82 -5.71
C PRO A 27 18.15 -1.92 -5.78
N PHE A 28 18.07 -0.67 -5.33
CA PHE A 28 19.20 0.28 -5.36
C PHE A 28 20.05 0.24 -4.09
N THR A 29 19.46 -0.04 -2.94
CA THR A 29 20.16 -0.04 -1.64
C THR A 29 20.31 -1.43 -1.03
N GLY A 30 19.58 -2.43 -1.54
CA GLY A 30 19.55 -3.78 -0.97
C GLY A 30 18.87 -3.87 0.40
N VAL A 31 18.36 -2.76 0.92
CA VAL A 31 17.67 -2.68 2.21
C VAL A 31 16.26 -3.24 2.07
N THR A 32 15.92 -4.18 2.95
CA THR A 32 14.56 -4.71 3.08
C THR A 32 13.79 -3.84 4.07
N GLY A 33 12.80 -3.12 3.57
CA GLY A 33 11.88 -2.34 4.40
C GLY A 33 10.54 -3.07 4.56
N ALA A 34 9.93 -2.98 5.74
CA ALA A 34 8.52 -3.34 5.89
C ALA A 34 7.69 -2.21 5.28
N PHE A 35 7.13 -2.43 4.08
CA PHE A 35 6.10 -1.54 3.56
C PHE A 35 4.75 -2.04 4.08
N THR A 36 4.20 -1.34 5.08
CA THR A 36 2.88 -1.65 5.63
C THR A 36 1.95 -0.47 5.38
N ALA A 37 1.27 -0.48 4.23
CA ALA A 37 0.01 0.25 4.13
C ALA A 37 -1.01 -0.43 5.06
N PRO A 38 -1.80 0.31 5.86
CA PRO A 38 -2.90 -0.25 6.62
C PRO A 38 -3.83 -1.09 5.74
N ASP A 39 -4.35 -2.21 6.24
CA ASP A 39 -5.20 -3.13 5.47
C ASP A 39 -6.42 -2.43 4.84
N GLN A 40 -6.96 -1.43 5.55
CA GLN A 40 -8.06 -0.60 5.05
C GLN A 40 -7.67 0.23 3.81
N GLN A 41 -6.48 0.83 3.82
CA GLN A 41 -5.98 1.60 2.67
C GLN A 41 -5.70 0.67 1.50
N ARG A 42 -5.05 -0.49 1.75
CA ARG A 42 -4.84 -1.50 0.72
C ARG A 42 -6.15 -1.94 0.08
N GLY A 43 -7.17 -2.24 0.88
CA GLY A 43 -8.50 -2.62 0.40
C GLY A 43 -9.17 -1.52 -0.43
N ALA A 44 -9.05 -0.26 -0.01
CA ALA A 44 -9.60 0.88 -0.75
C ALA A 44 -8.94 1.06 -2.13
N VAL A 45 -7.61 0.97 -2.20
CA VAL A 45 -6.86 1.05 -3.47
C VAL A 45 -7.22 -0.11 -4.38
N GLU A 46 -7.23 -1.33 -3.84
CA GLU A 46 -7.55 -2.52 -4.62
C GLU A 46 -8.95 -2.44 -5.23
N LEU A 47 -9.93 -1.96 -4.44
CA LEU A 47 -11.30 -1.77 -4.92
C LEU A 47 -11.37 -0.69 -6.00
N ALA A 48 -10.72 0.46 -5.81
CA ALA A 48 -10.69 1.55 -6.80
C ALA A 48 -10.06 1.10 -8.12
N VAL A 49 -8.93 0.39 -8.04
CA VAL A 49 -8.22 -0.11 -9.23
C VAL A 49 -9.05 -1.16 -9.96
N LYS A 50 -9.57 -2.17 -9.26
CA LYS A 50 -10.28 -3.27 -9.90
C LYS A 50 -11.62 -2.85 -10.50
N SER A 51 -12.33 -1.93 -9.85
CA SER A 51 -13.65 -1.48 -10.30
C SER A 51 -13.58 -0.67 -11.58
N GLU A 52 -12.50 0.11 -11.76
CA GLU A 52 -12.37 1.08 -12.85
C GLU A 52 -11.16 0.79 -13.77
N PHE A 53 -10.63 -0.43 -13.75
CA PHE A 53 -9.36 -0.77 -14.39
C PHE A 53 -9.27 -0.32 -15.87
N PRO A 54 -10.27 -0.58 -16.75
CA PRO A 54 -10.21 -0.11 -18.13
C PRO A 54 -10.17 1.42 -18.26
N ALA A 55 -10.92 2.13 -17.41
CA ALA A 55 -10.93 3.59 -17.40
C ALA A 55 -9.60 4.16 -16.90
N ILE A 56 -9.00 3.53 -15.89
CA ILE A 56 -7.68 3.91 -15.38
C ILE A 56 -6.62 3.74 -16.48
N MET A 57 -6.62 2.62 -17.20
CA MET A 57 -5.65 2.40 -18.29
C MET A 57 -5.78 3.45 -19.41
N ALA A 58 -7.01 3.78 -19.82
CA ALA A 58 -7.23 4.85 -20.80
C ALA A 58 -6.79 6.24 -20.28
N GLN A 59 -6.98 6.50 -18.99
CA GLN A 59 -6.60 7.77 -18.37
C GLN A 59 -5.10 7.91 -18.13
N ILE A 60 -4.37 6.80 -17.96
CA ILE A 60 -2.90 6.80 -17.97
C ILE A 60 -2.41 7.39 -19.30
N ASP A 61 -3.00 6.99 -20.43
CA ASP A 61 -2.63 7.51 -21.74
C ASP A 61 -3.01 8.97 -21.96
N ALA A 62 -4.18 9.35 -21.44
CA ALA A 62 -4.66 10.72 -21.51
C ALA A 62 -3.88 11.67 -20.58
N GLY A 63 -2.97 11.15 -19.75
CA GLY A 63 -2.19 11.94 -18.80
C GLY A 63 -2.95 12.29 -17.52
N GLY A 64 -4.08 11.63 -17.24
CA GLY A 64 -4.92 11.87 -16.08
C GLY A 64 -6.40 11.58 -16.31
N GLY A 65 -7.18 11.61 -15.24
CA GLY A 65 -8.64 11.48 -15.29
C GLY A 65 -9.23 11.05 -13.94
N PRO A 66 -10.57 11.08 -13.82
CA PRO A 66 -11.24 10.91 -12.53
C PRO A 66 -11.02 9.54 -11.88
N ALA A 67 -10.92 8.46 -12.65
CA ALA A 67 -10.71 7.12 -12.10
C ALA A 67 -9.27 6.95 -11.60
N LEU A 68 -8.29 7.45 -12.37
CA LEU A 68 -6.89 7.46 -11.98
C LEU A 68 -6.66 8.39 -10.77
N SER A 69 -7.30 9.55 -10.73
CA SER A 69 -7.28 10.45 -9.56
C SER A 69 -7.86 9.78 -8.32
N ALA A 70 -9.01 9.09 -8.44
CA ALA A 70 -9.61 8.35 -7.33
C ALA A 70 -8.70 7.21 -6.82
N ALA A 71 -7.98 6.53 -7.71
CA ALA A 71 -7.00 5.52 -7.32
C ALA A 71 -5.80 6.13 -6.58
N PHE A 72 -5.32 7.30 -7.02
CA PHE A 72 -4.30 8.07 -6.29
C PHE A 72 -4.80 8.55 -4.93
N ASP A 73 -6.06 9.00 -4.83
CA ASP A 73 -6.68 9.45 -3.58
C ASP A 73 -6.81 8.29 -2.58
N ALA A 74 -7.32 7.13 -3.04
CA ALA A 74 -7.41 5.93 -2.23
C ALA A 74 -6.04 5.47 -1.72
N ALA A 75 -5.00 5.70 -2.52
CA ALA A 75 -3.63 5.39 -2.16
C ALA A 75 -2.99 6.46 -1.28
N GLY A 76 -3.53 7.66 -1.19
CA GLY A 76 -2.91 8.77 -0.46
C GLY A 76 -1.69 9.36 -1.17
N VAL A 77 -1.61 9.27 -2.50
CA VAL A 77 -0.51 9.88 -3.26
C VAL A 77 -0.66 11.40 -3.27
N PRO A 78 0.38 12.16 -2.84
CA PRO A 78 0.35 13.63 -2.85
C PRO A 78 0.05 14.18 -4.25
N VAL A 79 -0.71 15.28 -4.33
CA VAL A 79 -1.18 15.82 -5.63
C VAL A 79 -0.01 16.32 -6.48
N GLU A 80 1.00 16.89 -5.83
CA GLU A 80 2.26 17.36 -6.40
C GLU A 80 3.08 16.24 -7.06
N ASP A 81 2.94 15.01 -6.56
CA ASP A 81 3.67 13.84 -7.04
C ASP A 81 3.00 13.20 -8.26
N ARG A 82 1.68 13.37 -8.42
CA ARG A 82 0.88 12.67 -9.44
C ARG A 82 1.37 12.87 -10.87
N PRO A 83 1.76 14.08 -11.33
CA PRO A 83 2.28 14.25 -12.69
C PRO A 83 3.50 13.37 -12.98
N ALA A 84 4.42 13.25 -12.01
CA ALA A 84 5.58 12.38 -12.13
C ALA A 84 5.19 10.89 -12.11
N ARG A 85 4.22 10.50 -11.28
CA ARG A 85 3.72 9.11 -11.23
C ARG A 85 2.99 8.72 -12.51
N ILE A 86 2.25 9.62 -13.13
CA ILE A 86 1.58 9.38 -14.41
C ILE A 86 2.60 9.07 -15.51
N ILE A 87 3.72 9.81 -15.56
CA ILE A 87 4.81 9.53 -16.49
C ILE A 87 5.40 8.13 -16.23
N GLN A 88 5.60 7.75 -14.96
CA GLN A 88 6.05 6.38 -14.61
C GLN A 88 5.04 5.32 -15.08
N LEU A 89 3.74 5.53 -14.85
CA LEU A 89 2.67 4.64 -15.30
C LEU A 89 2.64 4.47 -16.82
N GLN A 90 2.87 5.55 -17.57
CA GLN A 90 2.93 5.50 -19.04
C GLN A 90 4.14 4.71 -19.54
N ASN A 91 5.31 4.89 -18.92
CA ASN A 91 6.52 4.16 -19.28
C ASN A 91 6.42 2.66 -19.00
N ASP A 92 5.82 2.29 -17.87
CA ASP A 92 5.67 0.90 -17.42
C ASP A 92 4.28 0.30 -17.77
N ARG A 93 3.57 0.89 -18.73
CA ARG A 93 2.18 0.55 -19.07
C ARG A 93 1.93 -0.94 -19.26
N GLY A 94 2.80 -1.61 -20.03
CA GLY A 94 2.64 -3.02 -20.35
C GLY A 94 2.66 -3.94 -19.12
N LEU A 95 3.34 -3.51 -18.04
CA LEU A 95 3.34 -4.23 -16.77
C LEU A 95 1.98 -4.11 -16.05
N TYR A 96 1.37 -2.93 -16.10
CA TYR A 96 0.09 -2.69 -15.43
C TYR A 96 -1.10 -3.29 -16.17
N GLU A 97 -1.11 -3.24 -17.51
CA GLU A 97 -2.16 -3.86 -18.34
C GLU A 97 -2.30 -5.35 -18.10
N ALA A 98 -1.18 -6.04 -17.94
CA ALA A 98 -1.16 -7.48 -17.68
C ALA A 98 -1.48 -7.84 -16.23
N ASN A 99 -1.35 -6.89 -15.29
CA ASN A 99 -1.45 -7.18 -13.86
C ASN A 99 -2.00 -5.99 -13.05
N PRO A 100 -3.32 -5.96 -12.79
CA PRO A 100 -3.95 -4.94 -11.95
C PRO A 100 -3.39 -4.90 -10.51
N ALA A 101 -2.91 -6.03 -9.98
CA ALA A 101 -2.32 -6.08 -8.64
C ALA A 101 -0.94 -5.37 -8.57
N ALA A 102 -0.21 -5.33 -9.68
CA ALA A 102 1.02 -4.56 -9.78
C ALA A 102 0.74 -3.05 -9.75
N LEU A 103 -0.36 -2.60 -10.37
CA LEU A 103 -0.81 -1.21 -10.29
C LEU A 103 -1.19 -0.83 -8.86
N THR A 104 -2.00 -1.65 -8.19
CA THR A 104 -2.34 -1.47 -6.77
C THR A 104 -1.08 -1.34 -5.91
N SER A 105 -0.08 -2.20 -6.14
CA SER A 105 1.16 -2.18 -5.38
C SER A 105 1.98 -0.91 -5.61
N ALA A 106 2.09 -0.45 -6.87
CA ALA A 106 2.77 0.79 -7.21
C ALA A 106 2.12 2.01 -6.53
N LEU A 107 0.79 2.10 -6.59
CA LEU A 107 0.03 3.16 -5.94
C LEU A 107 0.25 3.19 -4.44
N LEU A 108 0.20 2.02 -3.78
CA LEU A 108 0.45 1.93 -2.35
C LEU A 108 1.88 2.40 -2.01
N ILE A 109 2.90 1.96 -2.75
CA ILE A 109 4.28 2.37 -2.54
C ILE A 109 4.43 3.90 -2.60
N TRP A 110 3.78 4.56 -3.56
CA TRP A 110 3.82 6.03 -3.67
C TRP A 110 3.01 6.74 -2.60
N GLY A 111 1.95 6.11 -2.09
CA GLY A 111 1.10 6.68 -1.05
C GLY A 111 1.63 6.53 0.38
N GLY A 112 2.45 5.51 0.63
CA GLY A 112 2.99 5.23 1.97
C GLY A 112 4.29 5.96 2.32
N GLY A 113 4.77 6.88 1.47
CA GLY A 113 6.03 7.61 1.65
C GLY A 113 5.98 8.70 2.73
N ASP A 114 4.89 9.48 2.81
CA ASP A 114 4.96 10.83 3.42
C ASP A 114 3.77 11.20 4.34
N GLY A 115 2.83 10.28 4.59
CA GLY A 115 1.58 10.58 5.32
C GLY A 115 1.57 10.39 6.84
N GLN A 116 2.71 10.09 7.48
CA GLN A 116 2.79 9.78 8.94
C GLN A 116 3.60 10.84 9.73
N MET A 117 3.59 12.09 9.27
CA MET A 117 4.14 13.23 10.01
C MET A 117 3.18 14.41 9.96
N SER A 118 2.01 14.29 10.59
CA SER A 118 1.20 15.43 11.05
C SER A 118 0.38 15.03 12.26
#